data_AF-A0A1T5C8C8-F1
#
_entry.id   AF-A0A1T5C8C8-F1
#
_cell.length_a   1.000
_cell.length_b   1.000
_cell.length_c   1.000
_cell.angle_alpha   90.00
_cell.angle_beta   90.00
_cell.angle_gamma   90.00
#
_symmetry.space_group_name_H-M   'P 1'
#
loop_
_entity.id
_entity.type
_entity.pdbx_description
1 polymer ?
#
loop_
_entity_poly.entity_id
_entity_poly.type
_entity_poly.pdbx_seq_one_letter_code
_entity_poly.pdbx_strand_id
1 'polypeptide(L)'
;MNRDYIIKPMSNLISNANQVDRIPLLSFNKMIGNPEKVEDFLEIFFTAVNQNTSKQTICFKMIEKFASPEFYSEVIKILSGKCNNIQTQTIFKSTVAIPNDIELVKESIPIITSKIREVFDAEVMYHGVCLLYRIISKYPELELDLESNYIILGKEDLDICIKRFEVLYMWQTKEHRGKTKPGYIDSIEEFMDFTLKFIKFK
;
A
#
# COMPACT_ATOMS: atom_id res chain seq x y z
N MET A 1 -11.82 -10.86 6.33
CA MET A 1 -12.56 -9.67 6.81
C MET A 1 -13.69 -10.06 7.77
N ASN A 2 -14.00 -9.25 8.79
CA ASN A 2 -15.10 -9.49 9.73
C ASN A 2 -16.47 -9.39 9.00
N ARG A 3 -17.40 -10.33 9.26
CA ARG A 3 -18.75 -10.34 8.69
C ARG A 3 -19.50 -9.03 8.93
N ASP A 4 -19.36 -8.45 10.12
CA ASP A 4 -20.04 -7.20 10.49
C ASP A 4 -19.50 -6.00 9.70
N TYR A 5 -18.25 -6.08 9.24
CA TYR A 5 -17.64 -5.02 8.42
C TYR A 5 -18.12 -5.09 6.97
N ILE A 6 -18.30 -6.29 6.42
CA ILE A 6 -18.73 -6.51 5.03
C ILE A 6 -20.14 -5.96 4.77
N ILE A 7 -21.04 -6.07 5.74
CA ILE A 7 -22.41 -5.55 5.64
C ILE A 7 -22.52 -4.06 5.97
N LYS A 8 -21.41 -3.43 6.37
CA LYS A 8 -21.42 -2.02 6.81
C LYS A 8 -21.80 -1.11 5.63
N PRO A 9 -22.69 -0.12 5.83
CA PRO A 9 -23.00 0.85 4.80
C PRO A 9 -21.77 1.66 4.38
N MET A 10 -21.59 1.86 3.08
CA MET A 10 -20.52 2.72 2.54
C MET A 10 -20.63 4.16 3.05
N SER A 11 -21.85 4.66 3.25
CA SER A 11 -22.11 5.95 3.87
C SER A 11 -21.48 6.08 5.27
N ASN A 12 -21.44 4.99 6.04
CA ASN A 12 -20.79 4.97 7.35
C ASN A 12 -19.27 5.01 7.25
N LEU A 13 -18.66 4.39 6.23
CA LEU A 13 -17.22 4.51 6.00
C LEU A 13 -16.86 5.95 5.59
N ILE A 14 -17.65 6.54 4.70
CA ILE A 14 -17.44 7.91 4.20
C ILE A 14 -17.61 8.94 5.34
N SER A 15 -18.62 8.80 6.19
CA SER A 15 -18.87 9.73 7.29
C SER A 15 -17.80 9.65 8.39
N ASN A 16 -17.24 8.46 8.64
CA ASN A 16 -16.19 8.26 9.64
C ASN A 16 -14.79 8.65 9.12
N ALA A 17 -14.61 8.85 7.82
CA ALA A 17 -13.34 9.31 7.26
C ALA A 17 -12.98 10.74 7.71
N ASN A 18 -11.70 11.07 7.59
CA ASN A 18 -11.17 12.41 7.85
C ASN A 18 -11.96 13.46 7.08
N GLN A 19 -12.22 14.62 7.70
CA GLN A 19 -13.06 15.68 7.12
C GLN A 19 -12.60 16.10 5.71
N VAL A 20 -11.29 16.19 5.49
CA VAL A 20 -10.68 16.54 4.19
C VAL A 20 -10.90 15.49 3.11
N ASP A 21 -11.15 14.24 3.48
CA ASP A 21 -11.31 13.11 2.56
C ASP A 21 -12.79 12.81 2.23
N ARG A 22 -13.76 13.34 3.00
CA ARG A 22 -15.19 13.07 2.81
C ARG A 22 -15.72 13.48 1.44
N ILE A 23 -15.42 14.71 0.99
CA ILE A 23 -15.87 15.21 -0.32
C ILE A 23 -15.28 14.38 -1.47
N PRO A 24 -13.94 14.12 -1.51
CA PRO A 24 -13.38 13.19 -2.48
C PRO A 24 -14.04 11.81 -2.46
N LEU A 25 -14.29 11.24 -1.28
CA LEU A 25 -14.90 9.92 -1.12
C LEU A 25 -16.33 9.87 -1.68
N LEU A 26 -17.14 10.91 -1.48
CA LEU A 26 -18.48 11.00 -2.08
C LEU A 26 -18.41 11.01 -3.62
N SER A 27 -17.47 11.77 -4.17
CA SER A 27 -17.24 11.82 -5.63
C SER A 27 -16.82 10.45 -6.17
N PHE A 28 -15.85 9.81 -5.52
CA PHE A 28 -15.37 8.48 -5.92
C PHE A 28 -16.46 7.42 -5.81
N ASN A 29 -17.26 7.45 -4.74
CA ASN A 29 -18.39 6.53 -4.56
C ASN A 29 -19.37 6.63 -5.74
N LYS A 30 -19.67 7.85 -6.19
CA LYS A 30 -20.50 8.08 -7.39
C LYS A 30 -19.86 7.54 -8.66
N MET A 31 -18.56 7.73 -8.86
CA MET A 31 -17.84 7.26 -10.05
C MET A 31 -17.81 5.75 -10.20
N ILE A 32 -17.86 4.99 -9.09
CA ILE A 32 -17.87 3.53 -9.13
C ILE A 32 -19.29 2.93 -9.15
N GLY A 33 -20.34 3.76 -9.04
CA GLY A 33 -21.74 3.33 -9.15
C GLY A 33 -22.55 3.38 -7.86
N ASN A 34 -22.07 4.07 -6.82
CA ASN A 34 -22.69 4.17 -5.49
C ASN A 34 -22.98 2.81 -4.84
N PRO A 35 -21.95 1.98 -4.57
CA PRO A 35 -22.16 0.80 -3.74
C PRO A 35 -22.79 1.17 -2.41
N GLU A 36 -23.78 0.40 -1.96
CA GLU A 36 -24.50 0.69 -0.72
C GLU A 36 -23.74 0.14 0.48
N LYS A 37 -23.10 -1.02 0.33
CA LYS A 37 -22.36 -1.73 1.37
C LYS A 37 -20.92 -2.02 0.97
N VAL A 38 -20.10 -2.40 1.94
CA VAL A 38 -18.71 -2.82 1.71
C VAL A 38 -18.64 -4.04 0.80
N GLU A 39 -19.58 -4.99 0.88
CA GLU A 39 -19.65 -6.14 -0.06
C GLU A 39 -19.75 -5.70 -1.52
N ASP A 40 -20.68 -4.79 -1.84
CA ASP A 40 -20.87 -4.27 -3.20
C ASP A 40 -19.60 -3.56 -3.68
N PHE A 41 -18.96 -2.78 -2.80
CA PHE A 41 -17.71 -2.12 -3.08
C PHE A 41 -16.59 -3.12 -3.41
N LEU A 42 -16.46 -4.20 -2.62
CA LEU A 42 -15.44 -5.23 -2.83
C LEU A 42 -15.68 -5.99 -4.14
N GLU A 43 -16.93 -6.30 -4.48
CA GLU A 43 -17.27 -6.93 -5.75
C GLU A 43 -16.86 -6.06 -6.94
N ILE A 44 -17.18 -4.76 -6.89
CA ILE A 44 -16.77 -3.79 -7.91
C ILE A 44 -15.25 -3.71 -7.98
N PHE A 45 -14.59 -3.64 -6.82
CA PHE A 45 -13.14 -3.52 -6.73
C PHE A 45 -12.42 -4.73 -7.33
N PHE A 46 -12.76 -5.94 -6.91
CA PHE A 46 -12.11 -7.16 -7.41
C PHE A 46 -12.44 -7.40 -8.88
N THR A 47 -13.66 -7.14 -9.33
CA THR A 47 -14.00 -7.17 -10.75
C THR A 47 -13.14 -6.20 -11.54
N ALA A 48 -12.98 -4.96 -11.06
CA ALA A 48 -12.19 -3.94 -11.72
C ALA A 48 -10.70 -4.29 -11.77
N VAL A 49 -10.15 -4.89 -10.71
CA VAL A 49 -8.76 -5.37 -10.64
C VAL A 49 -8.54 -6.50 -11.65
N ASN A 50 -9.42 -7.50 -11.65
CA ASN A 50 -9.33 -8.66 -12.54
C ASN A 50 -9.46 -8.28 -14.02
N GLN A 51 -10.33 -7.32 -14.33
CA GLN A 51 -10.54 -6.80 -15.69
C GLN A 51 -9.57 -5.66 -16.06
N ASN A 52 -8.68 -5.27 -15.14
CA ASN A 52 -7.74 -4.15 -15.29
C ASN A 52 -8.41 -2.84 -15.79
N THR A 53 -9.57 -2.50 -15.24
CA THR A 53 -10.31 -1.27 -15.63
C THR A 53 -9.84 -0.05 -14.84
N SER A 54 -10.19 1.16 -15.29
CA SER A 54 -9.86 2.41 -14.59
C SER A 54 -10.53 2.52 -13.20
N LYS A 55 -11.62 1.78 -12.95
CA LYS A 55 -12.31 1.76 -11.66
C LYS A 55 -11.43 1.26 -10.52
N GLN A 56 -10.46 0.38 -10.80
CA GLN A 56 -9.56 -0.15 -9.76
C GLN A 56 -8.79 0.98 -9.05
N THR A 57 -8.31 1.98 -9.81
CA THR A 57 -7.55 3.11 -9.27
C THR A 57 -8.42 3.97 -8.35
N ILE A 58 -9.70 4.13 -8.69
CA ILE A 58 -10.67 4.85 -7.85
C ILE A 58 -10.91 4.06 -6.55
N CYS A 59 -11.09 2.74 -6.64
CA CYS A 59 -11.28 1.89 -5.48
C CYS A 59 -10.06 1.92 -4.55
N PHE A 60 -8.85 1.83 -5.08
CA PHE A 60 -7.62 1.96 -4.28
C PHE A 60 -7.52 3.32 -3.58
N LYS A 61 -7.86 4.43 -4.27
CA LYS A 61 -7.92 5.76 -3.64
C LYS A 61 -8.97 5.85 -2.54
N MET A 62 -10.10 5.16 -2.69
CA MET A 62 -11.11 5.08 -1.64
C MET A 62 -10.56 4.32 -0.43
N ILE A 63 -9.92 3.17 -0.64
CA ILE A 63 -9.29 2.37 0.44
C ILE A 63 -8.21 3.18 1.17
N GLU A 64 -7.33 3.86 0.45
CA GLU A 64 -6.31 4.76 1.01
C GLU A 64 -6.94 5.82 1.94
N LYS A 65 -8.06 6.41 1.52
CA LYS A 65 -8.75 7.48 2.24
C LYS A 65 -9.60 6.98 3.40
N PHE A 66 -10.19 5.79 3.29
CA PHE A 66 -10.85 5.15 4.42
C PHE A 66 -9.85 4.83 5.52
N ALA A 67 -8.61 4.47 5.16
CA ALA A 67 -7.56 4.09 6.10
C ALA A 67 -8.08 3.08 7.14
N SER A 68 -8.91 2.14 6.70
CA SER A 68 -9.52 1.13 7.56
C SER A 68 -8.67 -0.14 7.52
N PRO A 69 -8.17 -0.64 8.66
CA PRO A 69 -7.33 -1.84 8.68
C PRO A 69 -8.01 -3.09 8.13
N GLU A 70 -9.34 -3.13 8.09
CA GLU A 70 -10.14 -4.25 7.58
C GLU A 70 -9.92 -4.50 6.10
N PHE A 71 -9.52 -3.49 5.32
CA PHE A 71 -9.18 -3.65 3.90
C PHE A 71 -7.79 -4.25 3.68
N TYR A 72 -6.92 -4.29 4.70
CA TYR A 72 -5.53 -4.71 4.56
C TYR A 72 -5.41 -6.07 3.89
N SER A 73 -6.05 -7.10 4.45
CA SER A 73 -5.95 -8.47 3.93
C SER A 73 -6.51 -8.59 2.52
N GLU A 74 -7.59 -7.88 2.21
CA GLU A 74 -8.22 -7.94 0.90
C GLU A 74 -7.35 -7.29 -0.19
N VAL A 75 -6.65 -6.19 0.15
CA VAL A 75 -5.70 -5.55 -0.74
C VAL A 75 -4.42 -6.38 -0.92
N ILE A 76 -3.87 -6.94 0.15
CA ILE A 76 -2.66 -7.77 0.09
C ILE A 76 -2.87 -9.04 -0.72
N LYS A 77 -4.05 -9.69 -0.64
CA LYS A 77 -4.38 -10.87 -1.46
C LYS A 77 -4.22 -10.63 -2.96
N ILE A 78 -4.40 -9.40 -3.43
CA ILE A 78 -4.24 -9.07 -4.86
C ILE A 78 -2.79 -9.29 -5.30
N LEU A 79 -1.81 -9.06 -4.42
CA LEU A 79 -0.38 -9.29 -4.71
C LEU A 79 -0.08 -10.77 -4.97
N SER A 80 -0.86 -11.72 -4.45
CA SER A 80 -0.67 -13.13 -4.78
C SER A 80 -1.05 -13.46 -6.23
N GLY A 81 -1.75 -12.58 -6.93
CA GLY A 81 -2.12 -12.71 -8.33
C GLY A 81 -1.12 -12.10 -9.31
N LYS A 82 -1.52 -12.01 -10.59
CA LYS A 82 -0.79 -11.27 -11.62
C LYS A 82 -1.07 -9.78 -11.46
N CYS A 83 -0.04 -9.00 -11.16
CA CYS A 83 -0.10 -7.54 -11.07
C CYS A 83 0.99 -6.94 -11.97
N ASN A 84 0.66 -5.85 -12.67
CA ASN A 84 1.67 -5.03 -13.32
C ASN A 84 2.31 -4.03 -12.33
N ASN A 85 3.34 -3.29 -12.76
CA ASN A 85 4.04 -2.31 -11.93
C ASN A 85 3.09 -1.28 -11.32
N ILE A 86 2.16 -0.74 -12.12
CA ILE A 86 1.19 0.29 -11.72
C ILE A 86 0.24 -0.25 -10.65
N GLN A 87 -0.28 -1.45 -10.82
CA GLN A 87 -1.15 -2.10 -9.83
C GLN A 87 -0.38 -2.35 -8.53
N THR A 88 0.85 -2.87 -8.63
CA THR A 88 1.69 -3.19 -7.47
C THR A 88 2.01 -1.95 -6.65
N GLN A 89 2.48 -0.86 -7.29
CA GLN A 89 2.71 0.40 -6.57
C GLN A 89 1.43 0.96 -5.94
N THR A 90 0.28 0.79 -6.60
CA THR A 90 -1.00 1.36 -6.13
C THR A 90 -1.49 0.59 -4.91
N ILE A 91 -1.33 -0.74 -4.91
CA ILE A 91 -1.57 -1.58 -3.73
C ILE A 91 -0.74 -1.08 -2.55
N PHE A 92 0.59 -0.99 -2.71
CA PHE A 92 1.48 -0.55 -1.63
C PHE A 92 1.14 0.86 -1.09
N LYS A 93 0.82 1.80 -1.99
CA LYS A 93 0.36 3.16 -1.63
C LYS A 93 -0.95 3.14 -0.83
N SER A 94 -1.92 2.33 -1.26
CA SER A 94 -3.27 2.32 -0.71
C SER A 94 -3.37 1.64 0.65
N THR A 95 -2.45 0.73 0.97
CA THR A 95 -2.39 0.01 2.25
C THR A 95 -1.89 0.94 3.35
N VAL A 96 -2.70 1.92 3.75
CA VAL A 96 -2.33 2.98 4.72
C VAL A 96 -2.37 2.48 6.16
N ALA A 97 -3.44 1.76 6.51
CA ALA A 97 -3.67 1.30 7.87
C ALA A 97 -3.25 -0.16 8.05
N ILE A 98 -2.35 -0.39 9.00
CA ILE A 98 -1.87 -1.72 9.38
C ILE A 98 -2.79 -2.27 10.48
N PRO A 99 -3.33 -3.50 10.38
CA PRO A 99 -4.22 -4.09 11.39
C PRO A 99 -3.51 -4.39 12.70
N ASN A 100 -4.29 -4.60 13.78
CA ASN A 100 -3.78 -4.96 15.13
C ASN A 100 -3.46 -6.47 15.27
N ASP A 101 -3.66 -7.23 14.20
CA ASP A 101 -3.37 -8.66 14.13
C ASP A 101 -1.96 -8.85 13.57
N ILE A 102 -1.00 -9.11 14.47
CA ILE A 102 0.42 -9.23 14.11
C ILE A 102 0.69 -10.45 13.22
N GLU A 103 0.03 -11.58 13.45
CA GLU A 103 0.23 -12.80 12.68
C GLU A 103 -0.16 -12.59 11.21
N LEU A 104 -1.30 -11.92 10.99
CA LEU A 104 -1.73 -11.54 9.65
C LEU A 104 -0.74 -10.62 8.95
N VAL A 105 -0.14 -9.69 9.70
CA VAL A 105 0.86 -8.75 9.16
C VAL A 105 2.17 -9.49 8.86
N LYS A 106 2.60 -10.39 9.74
CA LYS A 106 3.77 -11.25 9.55
C LYS A 106 3.65 -12.08 8.28
N GLU A 107 2.51 -12.72 8.04
CA GLU A 107 2.24 -13.49 6.82
C GLU A 107 2.33 -12.65 5.53
N SER A 108 2.11 -11.33 5.61
CA SER A 108 2.18 -10.44 4.45
C SER A 108 3.59 -10.03 4.04
N ILE A 109 4.58 -10.09 4.95
CA ILE A 109 5.97 -9.71 4.66
C ILE A 109 6.55 -10.48 3.46
N PRO A 110 6.54 -11.83 3.43
CA PRO A 110 7.06 -12.58 2.28
C PRO A 110 6.30 -12.29 0.99
N ILE A 111 5.00 -12.00 1.06
CA ILE A 111 4.19 -11.65 -0.12
C ILE A 111 4.66 -10.31 -0.71
N ILE A 112 4.87 -9.31 0.16
CA ILE A 112 5.32 -7.98 -0.24
C ILE A 112 6.74 -8.04 -0.82
N THR A 113 7.69 -8.68 -0.13
CA THR A 113 9.09 -8.77 -0.58
C THR A 113 9.21 -9.59 -1.87
N SER A 114 8.44 -10.68 -2.02
CA SER A 114 8.39 -11.41 -3.29
C SER A 114 7.88 -10.53 -4.42
N LYS A 115 6.84 -9.74 -4.18
CA LYS A 115 6.28 -8.88 -5.25
C LYS A 115 7.23 -7.77 -5.67
N ILE A 116 7.95 -7.16 -4.73
CA ILE A 116 8.98 -6.14 -5.02
C ILE A 116 10.04 -6.72 -5.98
N ARG A 117 10.46 -7.97 -5.73
CA ARG A 117 11.44 -8.69 -6.56
C ARG A 117 10.89 -9.07 -7.93
N GLU A 118 9.66 -9.57 -8.00
CA GLU A 118 9.05 -10.04 -9.26
C GLU A 118 8.75 -8.90 -10.25
N VAL A 119 8.32 -7.75 -9.73
CA VAL A 119 7.80 -6.61 -10.52
C VAL A 119 8.71 -5.39 -10.31
N PHE A 120 10.00 -5.62 -10.48
CA PHE A 120 11.01 -4.63 -10.11
C PHE A 120 10.89 -3.33 -10.92
N ASP A 121 10.66 -2.23 -10.22
CA ASP A 121 10.65 -0.84 -10.69
C ASP A 121 10.94 0.05 -9.48
N ALA A 122 11.53 1.21 -9.69
CA ALA A 122 11.86 2.15 -8.62
C ALA A 122 10.62 2.55 -7.80
N GLU A 123 9.47 2.76 -8.43
CA GLU A 123 8.22 3.09 -7.71
C GLU A 123 7.69 1.91 -6.91
N VAL A 124 7.77 0.70 -7.45
CA VAL A 124 7.36 -0.53 -6.75
C VAL A 124 8.24 -0.75 -5.54
N MET A 125 9.56 -0.66 -5.72
CA MET A 125 10.54 -0.78 -4.64
C MET A 125 10.29 0.28 -3.57
N TYR A 126 10.21 1.55 -3.96
CA TYR A 126 10.00 2.66 -3.03
C TYR A 126 8.73 2.49 -2.18
N HIS A 127 7.57 2.27 -2.82
CA HIS A 127 6.33 2.13 -2.08
C HIS A 127 6.24 0.83 -1.28
N GLY A 128 6.88 -0.24 -1.76
CA GLY A 128 7.02 -1.48 -1.03
C GLY A 128 7.85 -1.32 0.24
N VAL A 129 9.01 -0.66 0.14
CA VAL A 129 9.85 -0.29 1.29
C VAL A 129 9.05 0.59 2.26
N CYS A 130 8.33 1.61 1.80
CA CYS A 130 7.51 2.45 2.69
C CYS A 130 6.39 1.66 3.40
N LEU A 131 5.81 0.64 2.76
CA LEU A 131 4.85 -0.24 3.42
C LEU A 131 5.53 -1.11 4.49
N LEU A 132 6.66 -1.72 4.16
CA LEU A 132 7.44 -2.52 5.11
C LEU A 132 7.93 -1.68 6.29
N TYR A 133 8.40 -0.45 6.05
CA TYR A 133 8.79 0.49 7.10
C TYR A 133 7.62 0.70 8.08
N ARG A 134 6.41 1.01 7.58
CA ARG A 134 5.23 1.17 8.44
C ARG A 134 4.85 -0.08 9.22
N ILE A 135 5.02 -1.25 8.62
CA ILE A 135 4.82 -2.53 9.29
C ILE A 135 5.80 -2.67 10.46
N ILE A 136 7.10 -2.45 10.23
CA ILE A 136 8.14 -2.57 11.25
C ILE A 136 8.04 -1.46 12.31
N SER A 137 7.70 -0.22 11.94
CA SER A 137 7.46 0.85 12.92
C SER A 137 6.31 0.52 13.86
N LYS A 138 5.30 -0.22 13.39
CA LYS A 138 4.18 -0.67 14.22
C LYS A 138 4.50 -1.94 15.01
N TYR A 139 5.25 -2.87 14.42
CA TYR A 139 5.66 -4.14 15.00
C TYR A 139 7.17 -4.35 14.84
N PRO A 140 8.00 -3.70 15.67
CA PRO A 140 9.46 -3.82 15.58
C PRO A 140 9.96 -5.26 15.69
N GLU A 141 9.23 -6.14 16.39
CA GLU A 141 9.53 -7.56 16.52
C GLU A 141 9.54 -8.33 15.20
N LEU A 142 8.89 -7.81 14.14
CA LEU A 142 8.88 -8.42 12.81
C LEU A 142 10.12 -8.07 11.97
N GLU A 143 11.07 -7.29 12.51
CA GLU A 143 12.29 -6.90 11.78
C GLU A 143 13.10 -8.14 11.36
N LEU A 144 13.22 -9.14 12.24
CA LEU A 144 13.90 -10.40 11.94
C LEU A 144 13.21 -11.19 10.82
N ASP A 145 11.88 -11.17 10.79
CA ASP A 145 11.10 -11.79 9.72
C ASP A 145 11.37 -11.09 8.38
N LEU A 146 11.49 -9.76 8.38
CA LEU A 146 11.84 -8.99 7.19
C LEU A 146 13.27 -9.27 6.70
N GLU A 147 14.26 -9.25 7.60
CA GLU A 147 15.65 -9.54 7.25
C GLU A 147 15.85 -10.96 6.71
N SER A 148 15.09 -11.93 7.23
CA SER A 148 15.07 -13.31 6.74
C SER A 148 14.47 -13.43 5.33
N ASN A 149 13.70 -12.43 4.88
CA ASN A 149 13.09 -12.35 3.56
C ASN A 149 13.83 -11.37 2.64
N TYR A 150 15.17 -11.37 2.71
CA TYR A 150 15.99 -10.43 1.96
C TYR A 150 15.84 -10.58 0.44
N ILE A 151 15.98 -9.45 -0.25
CA ILE A 151 15.96 -9.32 -1.70
C ILE A 151 17.40 -9.11 -2.16
N ILE A 152 17.84 -9.86 -3.17
CA ILE A 152 19.10 -9.63 -3.86
C ILE A 152 18.78 -8.94 -5.18
N LEU A 153 19.40 -7.78 -5.42
CA LEU A 153 19.30 -7.02 -6.65
C LEU A 153 20.66 -6.96 -7.34
N GLY A 154 20.66 -6.96 -8.67
CA GLY A 154 21.87 -6.81 -9.48
C GLY A 154 22.21 -5.33 -9.74
N LYS A 155 23.34 -5.11 -10.41
CA LYS A 155 23.76 -3.78 -10.84
C LYS A 155 22.72 -3.04 -11.71
N GLU A 156 22.06 -3.74 -12.62
CA GLU A 156 21.04 -3.14 -13.51
C GLU A 156 19.84 -2.60 -12.71
N ASP A 157 19.43 -3.34 -11.68
CA ASP A 157 18.35 -2.95 -10.78
C ASP A 157 18.70 -1.68 -9.98
N LEU A 158 19.95 -1.60 -9.53
CA LEU A 158 20.49 -0.43 -8.83
C LEU A 158 20.50 0.80 -9.74
N ASP A 159 20.90 0.64 -11.01
CA ASP A 159 20.93 1.74 -11.99
C ASP A 159 19.52 2.29 -12.29
N ILE A 160 18.50 1.43 -12.32
CA ILE A 160 17.08 1.82 -12.46
C ILE A 160 16.63 2.63 -11.24
N CYS A 161 17.02 2.17 -10.06
CA CYS A 161 16.69 2.79 -8.79
C CYS A 161 17.29 4.18 -8.65
N ILE A 162 18.60 4.32 -8.85
CA ILE A 162 19.33 5.58 -8.63
C ILE A 162 18.73 6.73 -9.45
N LYS A 163 18.36 6.47 -10.71
CA LYS A 163 17.79 7.50 -11.61
C LYS A 163 16.44 8.06 -11.14
N ARG A 164 15.70 7.32 -10.33
CA ARG A 164 14.34 7.69 -9.88
C ARG A 164 14.26 8.03 -8.40
N PHE A 165 15.22 7.58 -7.59
CA PHE A 165 15.23 7.82 -6.15
C PHE A 165 15.26 9.30 -5.78
N GLU A 166 16.00 10.13 -6.51
CA GLU A 166 16.04 11.58 -6.31
C GLU A 166 14.66 12.26 -6.50
N VAL A 167 13.78 11.67 -7.33
CA VAL A 167 12.43 12.19 -7.54
C VAL A 167 11.44 11.59 -6.55
N LEU A 168 11.59 10.30 -6.24
CA LEU A 168 10.67 9.56 -5.39
C LEU A 168 10.82 9.93 -3.91
N TYR A 169 12.02 10.26 -3.41
CA TYR A 169 12.17 10.65 -2.01
C TYR A 169 11.31 11.88 -1.67
N MET A 170 11.21 12.83 -2.62
CA MET A 170 10.35 14.00 -2.51
C MET A 170 8.87 13.62 -2.38
N TRP A 171 8.43 12.37 -2.53
CA TRP A 171 7.00 12.03 -2.48
C TRP A 171 6.51 11.53 -1.11
N GLN A 172 7.42 11.16 -0.19
CA GLN A 172 7.07 10.76 1.19
C GLN A 172 7.96 11.40 2.26
N THR A 173 8.77 12.41 1.95
CA THR A 173 9.36 13.25 3.01
C THR A 173 8.31 14.16 3.61
N LYS A 174 8.50 14.49 4.89
CA LYS A 174 7.64 15.38 5.70
C LYS A 174 7.34 16.73 5.02
N GLU A 175 8.24 17.20 4.17
CA GLU A 175 8.11 18.50 3.49
C GLU A 175 7.19 18.49 2.26
N HIS A 176 6.88 17.32 1.69
CA HIS A 176 6.23 17.24 0.38
C HIS A 176 4.87 16.55 0.36
N ARG A 177 4.53 15.74 1.37
CA ARG A 177 3.22 15.08 1.43
C ARG A 177 2.06 16.01 1.89
N GLY A 178 2.31 17.32 1.84
CA GLY A 178 1.40 18.38 2.28
C GLY A 178 1.32 18.48 3.80
N LYS A 179 0.90 19.66 4.30
CA LYS A 179 0.84 19.96 5.74
C LYS A 179 -0.10 19.05 6.55
N THR A 180 -0.96 18.26 5.89
CA THR A 180 -2.08 17.54 6.52
C THR A 180 -1.85 16.04 6.71
N LYS A 181 -0.87 15.43 6.03
CA LYS A 181 -0.49 14.02 6.22
C LYS A 181 1.03 13.89 6.05
N PRO A 182 1.83 14.03 7.12
CA PRO A 182 3.28 13.93 7.00
C PRO A 182 3.69 12.59 6.38
N GLY A 183 4.84 12.62 5.70
CA GLY A 183 5.56 11.44 5.29
C GLY A 183 5.82 10.47 6.46
N TYR A 184 6.03 9.20 6.15
CA TYR A 184 6.34 8.18 7.18
C TYR A 184 7.82 8.11 7.53
N ILE A 185 8.68 8.62 6.65
CA ILE A 185 10.12 8.52 6.78
C ILE A 185 10.66 9.95 6.83
N ASP A 186 11.50 10.23 7.81
CA ASP A 186 11.94 11.58 8.14
C ASP A 186 13.05 12.06 7.20
N SER A 187 13.90 11.16 6.70
CA SER A 187 15.01 11.51 5.80
C SER A 187 15.36 10.42 4.77
N ILE A 188 16.21 10.77 3.79
CA ILE A 188 16.72 9.80 2.80
C ILE A 188 17.61 8.77 3.49
N GLU A 189 18.42 9.22 4.45
CA GLU A 189 19.32 8.36 5.22
C GLU A 189 18.53 7.28 5.95
N GLU A 190 17.43 7.65 6.61
CA GLU A 190 16.55 6.69 7.28
C GLU A 190 15.93 5.70 6.28
N PHE A 191 15.46 6.18 5.13
CA PHE A 191 14.95 5.30 4.06
C PHE A 191 16.02 4.29 3.63
N MET A 192 17.23 4.77 3.36
CA MET A 192 18.34 3.94 2.86
C MET A 192 18.80 2.94 3.91
N ASP A 193 18.97 3.37 5.16
CA ASP A 193 19.36 2.51 6.28
C ASP A 193 18.34 1.38 6.47
N PHE A 194 17.04 1.70 6.46
CA PHE A 194 15.99 0.70 6.54
C PHE A 194 15.99 -0.24 5.33
N THR A 195 16.11 0.31 4.11
CA THR A 195 16.13 -0.47 2.87
C THR A 195 17.26 -1.49 2.87
N LEU A 196 18.46 -1.08 3.30
CA LEU A 196 19.66 -1.91 3.30
C LEU A 196 19.63 -3.03 4.35
N LYS A 197 18.67 -3.05 5.28
CA LYS A 197 18.48 -4.19 6.19
C LYS A 197 18.13 -5.46 5.41
N PHE A 198 17.22 -5.34 4.43
CA PHE A 198 16.67 -6.49 3.70
C PHE A 198 16.89 -6.45 2.19
N ILE A 199 17.31 -5.34 1.58
CA ILE A 199 17.71 -5.29 0.17
C ILE A 199 19.23 -5.28 0.10
N LYS A 200 19.81 -6.27 -0.59
CA LYS A 200 21.25 -6.41 -0.80
C LYS A 200 21.56 -6.29 -2.30
N PHE A 201 22.65 -5.61 -2.63
CA PHE A 201 23.13 -5.47 -3.99
C PHE A 201 24.32 -6.40 -4.25
N LYS A 202 24.35 -7.05 -5.41
CA LYS A 202 25.46 -7.88 -5.88
C LYS A 202 26.07 -7.33 -7.16
#